data_AF-A0A3P6B8X6-F1
#
_entry.id   AF-A0A3P6B8X6-F1
#
_cell.length_a   1.000
_cell.length_b   1.000
_cell.length_c   1.000
_cell.angle_alpha   90.00
_cell.angle_beta   90.00
_cell.angle_gamma   90.00
#
_symmetry.space_group_name_H-M   'P 1'
#
loop_
_entity.id
_entity.type
_entity.pdbx_description
1 polymer ?
#
loop_
_entity_poly.entity_id
_entity_poly.type
_entity_poly.pdbx_seq_one_letter_code
_entity_poly.pdbx_strand_id
1 'polypeptide(L)'
;MIELETPTAIAFNPYGGMMAKISSTATPFPYRAGNLCKIQYDTDWGEDSLTKRYMKLTRKLYRFITPFVSKNPRQSFFNYRDIELRTNFSQNQELC
;
A
#
# COMPACT_ATOMS: atom_id res chain seq x y z
N MET A 1 -13.49 -17.22 -3.40
CA MET A 1 -12.93 -17.04 -2.05
C MET A 1 -11.42 -17.18 -2.17
N ILE A 2 -10.63 -16.15 -1.83
CA ILE A 2 -9.18 -16.28 -1.79
C ILE A 2 -8.82 -16.56 -0.34
N GLU A 3 -8.43 -17.80 -0.05
CA GLU A 3 -7.73 -18.13 1.19
C GLU A 3 -6.29 -17.65 1.04
N LEU A 4 -5.98 -16.51 1.66
CA LEU A 4 -4.60 -16.07 1.83
C LEU A 4 -4.24 -16.31 3.29
N GLU A 5 -3.10 -16.94 3.53
CA GLU A 5 -2.42 -16.98 4.84
C GLU A 5 -1.82 -15.59 5.21
N THR A 6 -2.27 -14.52 4.55
CA THR A 6 -1.83 -13.13 4.67
C THR A 6 -3.00 -12.20 4.38
N PRO A 7 -3.03 -10.99 4.95
CA PRO A 7 -2.00 -10.37 5.77
C PRO A 7 -2.15 -10.72 7.26
N THR A 8 -1.07 -10.57 8.03
CA THR A 8 -1.08 -10.68 9.51
C THR A 8 -2.10 -9.72 10.11
N ALA A 9 -2.26 -8.53 9.50
CA ALA A 9 -3.33 -7.61 9.82
C ALA A 9 -3.79 -6.79 8.60
N ILE A 10 -5.10 -6.49 8.55
CA ILE A 10 -5.65 -5.41 7.70
C ILE A 10 -6.21 -4.32 8.61
N ALA A 11 -5.63 -3.13 8.55
CA ALA A 11 -6.10 -1.98 9.32
C ALA A 11 -6.85 -1.00 8.40
N PHE A 12 -8.09 -0.69 8.77
CA PHE A 12 -8.90 0.35 8.14
C PHE A 12 -8.93 1.57 9.05
N ASN A 13 -8.35 2.68 8.59
CA ASN A 13 -8.33 3.94 9.33
C ASN A 13 -9.33 4.90 8.67
N PRO A 14 -10.49 5.18 9.27
CA PRO A 14 -11.52 6.02 8.65
C PRO A 14 -11.03 7.46 8.46
N TYR A 15 -11.37 8.03 7.32
CA TYR A 15 -11.14 9.44 6.98
C TYR A 15 -12.49 10.18 7.05
N GLY A 16 -12.49 11.48 6.75
CA GLY A 16 -13.65 12.36 6.96
C GLY A 16 -13.38 13.37 8.07
N GLY A 17 -14.42 13.86 8.74
CA GLY A 17 -14.30 14.81 9.85
C GLY A 17 -13.39 16.00 9.51
N MET A 18 -12.42 16.28 10.38
CA MET A 18 -11.44 17.35 10.14
C MET A 18 -10.54 17.10 8.91
N MET A 19 -10.25 15.85 8.56
CA MET A 19 -9.43 15.53 7.39
C MET A 19 -10.10 15.95 6.07
N ALA A 20 -11.44 15.96 6.02
CA ALA A 20 -12.19 16.43 4.86
C ALA A 20 -12.29 17.96 4.76
N LYS A 21 -12.02 18.69 5.85
CA LYS A 21 -12.07 20.16 5.88
C LYS A 21 -10.75 20.82 5.47
N ILE A 22 -9.65 20.07 5.44
CA ILE A 22 -8.33 20.57 5.06
C ILE A 22 -8.17 20.47 3.55
N SER A 23 -7.73 21.54 2.89
CA SER A 23 -7.43 21.52 1.45
C SER A 23 -6.37 20.45 1.11
N SER A 24 -6.54 19.74 -0.01
CA SER A 24 -5.56 18.77 -0.50
C SER A 24 -4.19 19.38 -0.79
N THR A 25 -4.12 20.70 -0.98
CA THR A 25 -2.89 21.45 -1.23
C THR A 25 -2.32 22.16 -0.01
N ALA A 26 -2.99 22.11 1.15
CA ALA A 26 -2.52 22.78 2.36
C ALA A 26 -1.18 22.24 2.87
N THR A 27 -0.86 20.99 2.54
CA THR A 27 0.38 20.28 2.91
C THR A 27 0.74 19.28 1.81
N PRO A 28 1.99 18.77 1.74
CA PRO A 28 2.35 17.70 0.81
C PRO A 28 1.56 16.39 0.96
N PHE A 29 0.79 16.20 2.04
CA PHE A 29 -0.12 15.07 2.22
C PHE A 29 -1.52 15.39 1.61
N PRO A 30 -1.87 14.82 0.44
CA PRO A 30 -3.01 15.31 -0.34
C PRO A 30 -4.31 14.52 -0.08
N TYR A 31 -4.25 13.43 0.67
CA TYR A 31 -5.40 12.53 0.88
C TYR A 31 -6.39 13.12 1.90
N ARG A 32 -7.28 13.97 1.41
CA ARG A 32 -8.26 14.74 2.19
C ARG A 32 -9.69 14.33 1.82
N ALA A 33 -10.57 15.30 1.55
CA ALA A 33 -11.96 15.06 1.13
C ALA A 33 -12.07 14.04 -0.01
N GLY A 34 -13.11 13.20 0.03
CA GLY A 34 -13.36 12.12 -0.93
C GLY A 34 -12.70 10.78 -0.58
N ASN A 35 -11.73 10.74 0.34
CA ASN A 35 -11.18 9.48 0.85
C ASN A 35 -12.02 8.93 2.01
N LEU A 36 -12.48 7.68 1.89
CA LEU A 36 -13.27 7.01 2.93
C LEU A 36 -12.39 6.47 4.07
N CYS A 37 -11.27 5.84 3.73
CA CYS A 37 -10.32 5.31 4.69
C CYS A 37 -8.93 5.13 4.06
N LYS A 38 -7.91 5.04 4.92
CA LYS A 38 -6.60 4.48 4.55
C LYS A 38 -6.58 3.00 4.96
N ILE A 39 -6.16 2.15 4.03
CA ILE A 39 -6.03 0.70 4.26
C ILE A 39 -4.54 0.36 4.33
N GLN A 40 -4.13 -0.35 5.38
CA GLN A 40 -2.81 -0.96 5.50
C GLN A 40 -2.97 -2.48 5.52
N TYR A 41 -2.20 -3.18 4.70
CA TYR A 41 -2.02 -4.64 4.76
C TYR A 41 -0.60 -4.89 5.25
N ASP A 42 -0.49 -5.54 6.40
CA ASP A 42 0.78 -5.82 7.05
C ASP A 42 1.06 -7.32 7.08
N THR A 43 2.28 -7.71 6.73
CA THR A 43 2.67 -9.11 6.65
C THR A 43 4.00 -9.27 7.35
N ASP A 44 3.97 -10.06 8.42
CA ASP A 44 5.11 -10.35 9.27
C ASP A 44 5.34 -11.87 9.32
N TRP A 45 6.59 -12.28 9.46
CA TRP A 45 6.98 -13.69 9.49
C TRP A 45 8.19 -13.88 10.42
N GLY A 46 8.16 -14.95 11.21
CA GLY A 46 9.21 -15.23 12.20
C GLY A 46 10.50 -15.82 11.64
N GLU A 47 10.51 -16.32 10.40
CA GLU A 47 11.65 -17.00 9.79
C GLU A 47 12.01 -16.42 8.42
N ASP A 48 13.28 -16.06 8.21
CA ASP A 48 13.79 -15.49 6.95
C ASP A 48 13.53 -16.37 5.73
N SER A 49 13.48 -17.70 5.91
CA SER A 49 13.16 -18.70 4.87
C SER A 49 11.80 -18.43 4.20
N LEU A 50 10.87 -17.80 4.92
CA LEU A 50 9.51 -17.52 4.47
C LEU A 50 9.37 -16.18 3.74
N THR A 51 10.41 -15.33 3.73
CA THR A 51 10.38 -13.99 3.12
C THR A 51 9.79 -13.99 1.71
N LYS A 52 10.32 -14.85 0.82
CA LYS A 52 9.85 -14.92 -0.58
C LYS A 52 8.38 -15.32 -0.70
N ARG A 53 7.91 -16.21 0.18
CA ARG A 53 6.51 -16.66 0.23
C ARG A 53 5.60 -15.50 0.64
N TYR A 54 5.89 -14.85 1.77
CA TYR A 54 5.06 -13.78 2.30
C TYR A 54 5.05 -12.55 1.39
N MET A 55 6.19 -12.12 0.85
CA MET A 55 6.21 -11.07 -0.17
C MET A 55 5.35 -11.40 -1.39
N LYS A 56 5.36 -12.65 -1.88
CA LYS A 56 4.52 -13.08 -3.01
C LYS A 56 3.03 -13.02 -2.68
N LEU A 57 2.65 -13.40 -1.45
CA LEU A 57 1.26 -13.36 -0.99
C LEU A 57 0.78 -11.91 -0.80
N THR A 58 1.58 -11.02 -0.19
CA THR A 58 1.27 -9.59 -0.07
C THR A 58 1.06 -8.94 -1.43
N ARG A 59 1.91 -9.24 -2.42
CA ARG A 59 1.71 -8.77 -3.81
C ARG A 59 0.44 -9.33 -4.44
N LYS A 60 0.08 -10.60 -4.16
CA LYS A 60 -1.16 -11.20 -4.66
C LYS A 60 -2.39 -10.49 -4.08
N LEU A 61 -2.37 -10.18 -2.77
CA LEU A 61 -3.39 -9.37 -2.12
C LEU A 61 -3.44 -7.96 -2.72
N TYR A 62 -2.30 -7.28 -2.85
CA TYR A 62 -2.19 -5.95 -3.45
C TYR A 62 -2.85 -5.89 -4.83
N ARG A 63 -2.61 -6.90 -5.67
CA ARG A 63 -3.23 -7.03 -7.00
C ARG A 63 -4.73 -7.32 -6.90
N PHE A 64 -5.13 -8.22 -6.01
CA PHE A 64 -6.54 -8.57 -5.82
C PHE A 64 -7.41 -7.39 -5.39
N ILE A 65 -6.89 -6.50 -4.53
CA ILE A 65 -7.66 -5.34 -4.05
C ILE A 65 -7.69 -4.15 -5.03
N THR A 66 -6.89 -4.19 -6.10
CA THR A 66 -6.76 -3.12 -7.09
C THR A 66 -8.09 -2.52 -7.58
N PRO A 67 -9.12 -3.30 -7.95
CA PRO A 67 -10.37 -2.73 -8.46
C PRO A 67 -11.22 -2.02 -7.39
N PHE A 68 -10.92 -2.20 -6.09
CA PHE A 68 -11.71 -1.67 -4.98
C PHE A 68 -11.10 -0.45 -4.29
N VAL A 69 -9.87 -0.07 -4.66
CA VAL A 69 -9.16 1.07 -4.07
C VAL A 69 -9.07 2.24 -5.06
N SER A 70 -8.47 3.35 -4.62
CA SER A 70 -8.24 4.52 -5.48
C SER A 70 -7.55 4.13 -6.81
N LYS A 71 -7.94 4.83 -7.88
CA LYS A 71 -7.43 4.65 -9.24
C LYS A 71 -7.13 6.01 -9.86
N ASN A 72 -6.14 6.05 -10.75
CA ASN A 72 -5.74 7.24 -11.52
C ASN A 72 -5.36 8.47 -10.65
N PRO A 73 -4.33 8.40 -9.80
CA PRO A 73 -3.45 7.26 -9.53
C PRO A 73 -3.97 6.36 -8.39
N ARG A 74 -3.41 5.15 -8.27
CA ARG A 74 -3.56 4.36 -7.04
C ARG A 74 -2.73 5.03 -5.94
N GLN A 75 -3.42 5.65 -5.00
CA GLN A 75 -2.82 6.45 -3.94
C GLN A 75 -2.04 5.58 -2.94
N SER A 76 -0.91 6.11 -2.46
CA SER A 76 -0.03 5.45 -1.50
C SER A 76 0.43 6.42 -0.42
N PHE A 77 0.61 5.95 0.81
CA PHE A 77 1.02 6.81 1.91
C PHE A 77 2.55 6.85 2.03
N PHE A 78 3.16 8.03 1.90
CA PHE A 78 4.62 8.19 1.90
C PHE A 78 5.34 7.51 3.08
N ASN A 79 4.76 7.53 4.28
CA ASN A 79 5.37 6.92 5.47
C ASN A 79 5.35 5.39 5.44
N TYR A 80 4.54 4.78 4.57
CA TYR A 80 4.57 3.35 4.27
C TYR A 80 5.27 3.19 2.93
N ARG A 81 6.61 3.24 2.98
CA ARG A 81 7.44 3.21 1.78
C ARG A 81 7.28 1.87 1.06
N ASP A 82 6.79 1.95 -0.15
CA ASP A 82 6.71 0.81 -1.07
C ASP A 82 7.73 1.03 -2.18
N ILE A 83 8.83 0.25 -2.14
CA ILE A 83 9.90 0.31 -3.13
C ILE A 83 9.44 -0.18 -4.52
N GLU A 84 8.35 -0.96 -4.59
CA GLU A 84 7.83 -1.47 -5.86
C GLU A 84 7.04 -0.41 -6.63
N LEU A 85 6.57 0.64 -5.95
CA LEU A 85 5.96 1.81 -6.60
C LEU A 85 7.00 2.72 -7.27
N ARG A 86 8.30 2.51 -6.99
CA ARG A 86 9.38 3.36 -7.49
C ARG A 86 10.61 2.54 -7.86
N THR A 87 10.68 2.13 -9.11
CA THR A 87 11.97 1.81 -9.75
C THR A 87 12.53 3.09 -10.36
N ASN A 88 13.40 3.78 -9.63
CA ASN A 88 14.40 4.61 -10.31
C ASN A 88 15.32 3.62 -11.05
N PHE A 89 15.02 3.31 -12.32
CA PHE A 89 16.01 2.66 -13.18
C PHE A 89 17.12 3.68 -13.44
N SER A 90 18.06 3.80 -12.51
CA SER A 90 19.42 4.12 -12.93
C SER A 90 19.85 2.94 -13.80
N GLN A 91 19.89 3.13 -15.11
CA GLN A 91 20.66 2.28 -16.02
C GLN A 91 22.06 2.14 -15.42
N ASN A 92 22.30 1.03 -14.73
CA ASN A 92 23.59 0.48 -14.30
C ASN A 92 23.34 -0.49 -13.14
N GLN A 93 22.78 -1.66 -13.47
CA GLN A 93 23.23 -2.87 -12.81
C GLN A 93 23.05 -4.02 -13.79
N GLU A 94 24.19 -4.54 -14.22
CA GLU A 94 24.32 -5.73 -15.03
C GLU A 94 23.58 -6.91 -14.38
N LEU A 95 23.08 -7.75 -15.28
CA LEU A 95 22.51 -9.07 -15.03
C LEU A 95 23.37 -9.86 -14.03
N CYS A 96 22.75 -10.26 -12.92
CA CYS A 96 23.04 -11.50 -12.19
C CYS A 96 21.70 -12.10 -11.74
#